data_AF-A0AAV0UCT6-F1
#
_entry.id   AF-A0AAV0UCT6-F1
#
_cell.length_a   1.000
_cell.length_b   1.000
_cell.length_c   1.000
_cell.angle_alpha   90.00
_cell.angle_beta   90.00
_cell.angle_gamma   90.00
#
_symmetry.space_group_name_H-M   'P 1'
#
loop_
_entity.id
_entity.type
_entity.pdbx_description
1 polymer ?
#
loop_
_entity_poly.entity_id
_entity_poly.type
_entity_poly.pdbx_seq_one_letter_code
_entity_poly.pdbx_strand_id
1 'polypeptide(L)'
;MMLQVTSLDAALQLFTTVQDNVTNFAAKSTTKPVVVLYLPQEPDRKQKRELQKLLVPIAFLFRGRDDITLVQLSLSEITQSSLAVFKNRTEVVRVTMGSELKDWINTLAKQIGWSPDCPDETQVHNYLSPINAEELLGTKSVQRIKDVHDFPGHIACDDASESELVVPVLSKQRDVIALIDLDCPQKNGFSAEDERTLVKVARIMADACDWDNVKMRYTQP
;
A
#
# COMPACT_ATOMS: atom_id res chain seq x y z
N MET A 1 26.21 13.54 6.07
CA MET A 1 25.55 12.60 5.14
C MET A 1 24.16 12.32 5.73
N MET A 2 23.12 12.98 5.24
CA MET A 2 21.75 12.67 5.67
C MET A 2 21.39 11.30 5.10
N LEU A 3 21.12 10.32 5.97
CA LEU A 3 20.52 9.05 5.56
C LEU A 3 19.16 9.39 4.96
N GLN A 4 18.96 9.14 3.66
CA GLN A 4 17.64 9.22 3.05
C GLN A 4 16.77 8.15 3.72
N VAL A 5 15.76 8.58 4.46
CA VAL A 5 14.72 7.72 5.02
C VAL A 5 13.97 7.11 3.84
N THR A 6 14.00 5.79 3.70
CA THR A 6 13.25 5.11 2.64
C THR A 6 11.76 5.09 2.98
N SER A 7 10.88 4.87 2.00
CA SER A 7 9.45 4.73 2.27
C SER A 7 9.17 3.60 3.27
N LEU A 8 9.97 2.51 3.22
CA LEU A 8 9.96 1.42 4.20
C LEU A 8 10.30 1.88 5.60
N ASP A 9 11.34 2.69 5.76
CA ASP A 9 11.71 3.23 7.06
C ASP A 9 10.58 4.11 7.64
N ALA A 10 9.90 4.90 6.79
CA ALA A 10 8.76 5.72 7.21
C ALA A 10 7.54 4.88 7.64
N ALA A 11 7.20 3.80 6.92
CA ALA A 11 6.11 2.92 7.35
C ALA A 11 6.45 2.13 8.62
N LEU A 12 7.69 1.68 8.76
CA LEU A 12 8.16 1.00 9.96
C LEU A 12 8.16 1.91 11.19
N GLN A 13 8.21 3.24 11.03
CA GLN A 13 8.04 4.19 12.14
C GLN A 13 6.65 4.17 12.76
N LEU A 14 5.63 3.60 12.10
CA LEU A 14 4.33 3.34 12.74
C LEU A 14 4.46 2.32 13.89
N PHE A 15 5.47 1.45 13.84
CA PHE A 15 5.68 0.40 14.83
C PHE A 15 6.72 0.83 15.87
N THR A 16 6.36 0.68 17.14
CA THR A 16 7.34 0.85 18.22
C THR A 16 8.29 -0.34 18.23
N THR A 17 9.60 -0.10 18.07
CA THR A 17 10.61 -1.16 18.16
C THR A 17 10.76 -1.66 19.60
N VAL A 18 10.71 -2.98 19.77
CA VAL A 18 10.87 -3.62 21.06
C VAL A 18 12.09 -4.54 21.05
N GLN A 19 12.88 -4.48 22.13
CA GLN A 19 14.03 -5.35 22.36
C GLN A 19 13.59 -6.66 23.04
N ASP A 20 14.34 -7.74 22.80
CA ASP A 20 14.09 -9.17 23.11
C ASP A 20 13.55 -9.48 24.52
N ASN A 21 13.79 -8.61 25.50
CA ASN A 21 13.40 -8.83 26.90
C ASN A 21 11.92 -8.47 27.19
N VAL A 22 11.15 -8.00 26.21
CA VAL A 22 9.74 -7.59 26.40
C VAL A 22 8.81 -8.41 25.50
N THR A 23 8.77 -9.72 25.74
CA THR A 23 8.06 -10.70 24.89
C THR A 23 6.61 -10.98 25.30
N ASN A 24 6.11 -10.45 26.42
CA ASN A 24 4.74 -10.72 26.84
C ASN A 24 3.72 -9.77 26.18
N PHE A 25 3.65 -9.79 24.84
CA PHE A 25 2.67 -9.04 24.05
C PHE A 25 1.23 -9.41 24.41
N ALA A 26 1.01 -10.68 24.77
CA ALA A 26 -0.23 -11.15 25.36
C ALA A 26 -0.64 -10.33 26.61
N ALA A 27 0.24 -10.15 27.59
CA ALA A 27 -0.10 -9.36 28.78
C ALA A 27 -0.43 -7.89 28.46
N LYS A 28 0.09 -7.35 27.35
CA LYS A 28 -0.19 -5.98 26.88
C LYS A 28 -1.52 -5.85 26.12
N SER A 29 -2.13 -6.94 25.67
CA SER A 29 -3.37 -6.92 24.88
C SER A 29 -4.66 -6.95 25.70
N THR A 30 -4.61 -6.43 26.94
CA THR A 30 -5.74 -6.39 27.87
C THR A 30 -6.71 -5.24 27.61
N THR A 31 -6.22 -4.11 27.09
CA THR A 31 -7.02 -2.91 26.84
C THR A 31 -7.27 -2.66 25.36
N LYS A 32 -6.25 -2.87 24.53
CA LYS A 32 -6.29 -2.71 23.07
C LYS A 32 -5.61 -3.90 22.41
N PRO A 33 -6.02 -4.33 21.21
CA PRO A 33 -5.29 -5.33 20.45
C PRO A 33 -3.85 -4.88 20.22
N VAL A 34 -2.91 -5.83 20.31
CA VAL A 34 -1.50 -5.58 20.00
C VAL A 34 -1.17 -6.29 18.70
N VAL A 35 -0.76 -5.54 17.69
CA VAL A 35 -0.28 -6.06 16.42
C VAL A 35 1.24 -6.07 16.45
N VAL A 36 1.83 -7.25 16.28
CA VAL A 36 3.28 -7.44 16.34
C VAL A 36 3.80 -7.81 14.96
N LEU A 37 4.66 -6.97 14.39
CA LEU A 37 5.42 -7.22 13.19
C LEU A 37 6.73 -7.92 13.55
N TYR A 38 6.84 -9.19 13.16
CA TYR A 38 8.04 -9.99 13.32
C TYR A 38 8.90 -9.86 12.06
N LEU A 39 10.16 -9.48 12.22
CA LEU A 39 11.12 -9.28 11.13
C LEU A 39 12.40 -10.09 11.37
N PRO A 40 13.05 -10.59 10.29
CA PRO A 40 14.45 -11.00 10.38
C PRO A 40 15.32 -9.81 10.80
N GLN A 41 16.29 -10.01 11.68
CA GLN A 41 17.22 -8.96 12.11
C GLN A 41 18.08 -8.40 10.96
N GLU A 42 18.49 -9.26 10.03
CA GLU A 42 19.21 -8.88 8.83
C GLU A 42 18.52 -9.48 7.60
N PRO A 43 17.45 -8.84 7.10
CA PRO A 43 16.69 -9.39 6.00
C PRO A 43 17.50 -9.38 4.70
N ASP A 44 17.47 -10.50 3.99
CA ASP A 44 18.08 -10.64 2.67
C ASP A 44 17.34 -9.79 1.62
N ARG A 45 17.87 -9.77 0.39
CA ARG A 45 17.29 -8.98 -0.71
C ARG A 45 15.86 -9.40 -1.07
N LYS A 46 15.52 -10.68 -0.94
CA LYS A 46 14.19 -11.21 -1.25
C LYS A 46 13.20 -10.77 -0.17
N GLN A 47 13.56 -10.94 1.09
CA GLN A 47 12.76 -10.53 2.25
C GLN A 47 12.49 -9.01 2.24
N LYS A 48 13.49 -8.19 1.91
CA LYS A 48 13.31 -6.73 1.75
C LYS A 48 12.32 -6.37 0.64
N ARG A 49 12.37 -7.07 -0.50
CA ARG A 49 11.42 -6.86 -1.61
C ARG A 49 9.99 -7.25 -1.24
N GLU A 50 9.82 -8.36 -0.52
CA GLU A 50 8.49 -8.76 -0.05
C GLU A 50 7.92 -7.74 0.94
N LEU A 51 8.73 -7.23 1.88
CA LEU A 51 8.31 -6.16 2.79
C LEU A 51 7.91 -4.87 2.06
N GLN A 52 8.63 -4.50 1.00
CA GLN A 52 8.31 -3.31 0.21
C GLN A 52 6.94 -3.36 -0.46
N LYS A 53 6.49 -4.53 -0.93
CA LYS A 53 5.16 -4.69 -1.53
C LYS A 53 4.03 -4.44 -0.54
N LEU A 54 4.31 -4.67 0.74
CA LEU A 54 3.34 -4.60 1.82
C LEU A 54 3.29 -3.24 2.48
N LEU A 55 4.20 -2.34 2.09
CA LEU A 55 4.34 -1.01 2.65
C LEU A 55 3.01 -0.24 2.67
N VAL A 56 2.41 -0.11 1.50
CA VAL A 56 1.20 0.68 1.29
C VAL A 56 0.02 0.05 2.05
N PRO A 57 -0.26 -1.26 1.90
CA PRO A 57 -1.29 -1.95 2.70
C PRO A 57 -1.13 -1.82 4.23
N ILE A 58 0.09 -2.01 4.74
CA ILE A 58 0.40 -1.94 6.18
C ILE A 58 0.20 -0.52 6.69
N ALA A 59 0.80 0.46 6.00
CA ALA A 59 0.67 1.86 6.37
C ALA A 59 -0.80 2.26 6.38
N PHE A 60 -1.56 1.81 5.40
CA PHE A 60 -2.96 2.15 5.25
C PHE A 60 -3.89 1.50 6.30
N LEU A 61 -3.71 0.21 6.59
CA LEU A 61 -4.53 -0.50 7.57
C LEU A 61 -4.33 0.03 9.00
N PHE A 62 -3.13 0.53 9.31
CA PHE A 62 -2.74 0.85 10.68
C PHE A 62 -2.57 2.35 10.98
N ARG A 63 -2.42 3.21 9.96
CA ARG A 63 -2.22 4.64 10.15
C ARG A 63 -3.42 5.26 10.85
N GLY A 64 -3.14 6.18 11.78
CA GLY A 64 -4.16 6.93 12.51
C GLY A 64 -4.99 6.11 13.51
N ARG A 65 -4.73 4.82 13.65
CA ARG A 65 -5.41 3.94 14.60
C ARG A 65 -4.85 4.16 16.00
N ASP A 66 -5.64 4.76 16.88
CA ASP A 66 -5.29 4.90 18.29
C ASP A 66 -5.81 3.73 19.14
N ASP A 67 -6.72 2.92 18.62
CA ASP A 67 -7.40 1.80 19.28
C ASP A 67 -6.65 0.46 19.17
N ILE A 68 -5.51 0.42 18.48
CA ILE A 68 -4.57 -0.71 18.44
C ILE A 68 -3.17 -0.27 18.87
N THR A 69 -2.35 -1.21 19.31
CA THR A 69 -0.93 -0.99 19.59
C THR A 69 -0.07 -1.67 18.54
N LEU A 70 0.82 -0.93 17.89
CA LEU A 70 1.72 -1.45 16.86
C LEU A 70 3.14 -1.62 17.40
N VAL A 71 3.66 -2.83 17.30
CA VAL A 71 5.00 -3.17 17.79
C VAL A 71 5.78 -3.93 16.73
N GLN A 72 7.08 -3.67 16.60
CA GLN A 72 7.96 -4.50 15.78
C GLN A 72 9.03 -5.17 16.65
N LEU A 73 9.32 -6.43 16.30
CA LEU A 73 10.35 -7.26 16.93
C LEU A 73 11.22 -7.88 15.83
N SER A 74 12.52 -7.70 15.95
CA SER A 74 13.51 -8.24 15.01
C SER A 74 14.43 -9.23 15.73
N LEU A 75 14.45 -10.49 15.29
CA LEU A 75 15.26 -11.56 15.89
C LEU A 75 16.04 -12.31 14.80
N SER A 76 17.21 -12.85 15.15
CA SER A 76 18.01 -13.70 14.25
C SER A 76 17.32 -15.03 13.91
N GLU A 77 16.41 -15.48 14.77
CA GLU A 77 15.66 -16.74 14.62
C GLU A 77 14.49 -16.61 13.62
N ILE A 78 14.05 -15.37 13.35
CA ILE A 78 12.95 -15.10 12.41
C ILE A 78 13.51 -15.18 10.99
N THR A 79 13.14 -16.25 10.29
CA THR A 79 13.51 -16.46 8.88
C THR A 79 12.44 -15.96 7.90
N GLN A 80 11.24 -15.65 8.39
CA GLN A 80 10.14 -15.14 7.58
C GLN A 80 9.35 -14.08 8.34
N SER A 81 9.10 -12.94 7.69
CA SER A 81 8.31 -11.87 8.28
C SER A 81 6.86 -12.31 8.50
N SER A 82 6.28 -11.91 9.63
CA SER A 82 4.87 -12.18 9.93
C SER A 82 4.26 -11.06 10.75
N LEU A 83 2.93 -10.96 10.71
CA LEU A 83 2.16 -10.14 11.63
C LEU A 83 1.32 -11.05 12.52
N ALA A 84 1.28 -10.76 13.80
CA ALA A 84 0.39 -11.43 14.74
C ALA A 84 -0.48 -10.42 15.47
N VAL A 85 -1.73 -10.80 15.72
CA VAL A 85 -2.66 -10.01 16.55
C VAL A 85 -2.84 -10.71 17.87
N PHE A 86 -2.61 -9.98 18.94
CA PHE A 86 -2.92 -10.40 20.30
C PHE A 86 -4.15 -9.66 20.80
N LYS A 87 -5.09 -10.39 21.41
CA LYS A 87 -6.26 -9.85 22.10
C LYS A 87 -6.52 -10.65 23.37
N ASN A 88 -6.91 -9.98 24.44
CA ASN A 88 -7.31 -10.63 25.69
C ASN A 88 -6.25 -11.65 26.18
N ARG A 89 -4.97 -11.32 26.03
CA ARG A 89 -3.83 -12.18 26.40
C ARG A 89 -3.62 -13.44 25.56
N THR A 90 -4.21 -13.50 24.38
CA THR A 90 -4.06 -14.63 23.47
C THR A 90 -3.66 -14.14 22.08
N GLU A 91 -2.78 -14.88 21.41
CA GLU A 91 -2.56 -14.72 19.97
C GLU A 91 -3.80 -15.22 19.24
N VAL A 92 -4.56 -14.32 18.60
CA VAL A 92 -5.82 -14.68 17.93
C VAL A 92 -5.60 -14.99 16.45
N VAL A 93 -4.55 -14.43 15.84
CA VAL A 93 -4.18 -14.75 14.47
C VAL A 93 -2.72 -14.43 14.21
N ARG A 94 -2.12 -15.19 13.29
CA ARG A 94 -0.82 -14.92 12.70
C ARG A 94 -0.88 -15.16 11.21
N VAL A 95 -0.21 -14.28 10.50
CA VAL A 95 -0.24 -14.17 9.05
C VAL A 95 1.16 -13.90 8.56
N THR A 96 1.55 -14.59 7.52
CA THR A 96 2.94 -14.67 7.10
C THR A 96 3.11 -14.05 5.73
N MET A 97 4.17 -13.24 5.55
CA MET A 97 4.40 -12.55 4.29
C MET A 97 4.75 -13.57 3.20
N GLY A 98 3.85 -13.70 2.21
CA GLY A 98 3.90 -14.73 1.16
C GLY A 98 2.53 -15.35 0.80
N SER A 99 1.50 -15.18 1.63
CA SER A 99 0.10 -15.43 1.26
C SER A 99 -0.46 -14.30 0.39
N GLU A 100 -1.62 -14.51 -0.28
CA GLU A 100 -2.28 -13.42 -1.01
C GLU A 100 -2.55 -12.22 -0.09
N LEU A 101 -2.26 -11.02 -0.60
CA LEU A 101 -2.34 -9.76 0.14
C LEU A 101 -3.74 -9.53 0.71
N LYS A 102 -4.76 -9.80 -0.11
CA LYS A 102 -6.17 -9.65 0.26
C LYS A 102 -6.55 -10.54 1.44
N ASP A 103 -6.16 -11.81 1.41
CA ASP A 103 -6.44 -12.77 2.49
C ASP A 103 -5.82 -12.33 3.81
N TRP A 104 -4.60 -11.81 3.73
CA TRP A 104 -3.90 -11.29 4.90
C TRP A 104 -4.61 -10.07 5.51
N ILE A 105 -4.93 -9.05 4.70
CA ILE A 105 -5.66 -7.84 5.14
C ILE A 105 -7.00 -8.24 5.76
N ASN A 106 -7.78 -9.08 5.09
CA ASN A 106 -9.07 -9.56 5.58
C ASN A 106 -8.94 -10.30 6.91
N THR A 107 -7.94 -11.16 7.02
CA THR A 107 -7.67 -11.92 8.24
C THR A 107 -7.33 -11.01 9.42
N LEU A 108 -6.52 -9.98 9.18
CA LEU A 108 -6.23 -8.97 10.20
C LEU A 108 -7.45 -8.12 10.54
N ALA A 109 -8.16 -7.58 9.55
CA ALA A 109 -9.31 -6.71 9.72
C ALA A 109 -10.45 -7.40 10.47
N LYS A 110 -10.65 -8.71 10.28
CA LYS A 110 -11.58 -9.51 11.12
C LYS A 110 -11.23 -9.46 12.61
N GLN A 111 -9.95 -9.34 12.93
CA GLN A 111 -9.52 -9.18 14.30
C GLN A 111 -9.58 -7.71 14.70
N ILE A 112 -8.88 -6.81 14.04
CA ILE A 112 -8.68 -5.44 14.57
C ILE A 112 -9.68 -4.41 14.02
N GLY A 113 -10.63 -4.81 13.18
CA GLY A 113 -11.47 -3.89 12.43
C GLY A 113 -10.72 -3.26 11.25
N TRP A 114 -11.48 -2.61 10.40
CA TRP A 114 -11.02 -1.88 9.23
C TRP A 114 -10.43 -0.50 9.58
N SER A 115 -9.59 0.05 8.71
CA SER A 115 -9.05 1.40 8.90
C SER A 115 -10.17 2.44 8.71
N PRO A 116 -10.16 3.60 9.40
CA PRO A 116 -11.02 4.72 9.04
C PRO A 116 -10.92 5.06 7.55
N ASP A 117 -9.71 4.89 7.00
CA ASP A 117 -9.41 5.17 5.61
C ASP A 117 -9.87 4.04 4.67
N CYS A 118 -10.26 2.83 5.14
CA CYS A 118 -10.88 1.75 4.34
C CYS A 118 -11.85 0.93 5.17
N PRO A 119 -13.13 1.35 5.25
CA PRO A 119 -14.09 0.77 6.18
C PRO A 119 -14.50 -0.69 5.92
N ASP A 120 -14.29 -1.29 4.73
CA ASP A 120 -14.60 -2.71 4.49
C ASP A 120 -13.81 -3.41 3.36
N GLU A 121 -13.98 -4.74 3.25
CA GLU A 121 -13.27 -5.60 2.28
C GLU A 121 -13.53 -5.22 0.82
N THR A 122 -14.74 -4.76 0.51
CA THR A 122 -15.09 -4.38 -0.86
C THR A 122 -14.26 -3.21 -1.34
N GLN A 123 -13.58 -2.50 -0.43
CA GLN A 123 -12.87 -1.27 -0.69
C GLN A 123 -11.36 -1.45 -0.85
N VAL A 124 -10.82 -2.64 -0.54
CA VAL A 124 -9.37 -2.91 -0.55
C VAL A 124 -8.72 -2.63 -1.91
N HIS A 125 -9.43 -2.90 -3.00
CA HIS A 125 -8.93 -2.70 -4.37
C HIS A 125 -8.72 -1.22 -4.73
N ASN A 126 -9.38 -0.31 -4.01
CA ASN A 126 -9.38 1.13 -4.28
C ASN A 126 -8.13 1.82 -3.77
N TYR A 127 -7.58 1.30 -2.68
CA TYR A 127 -6.38 1.85 -2.05
C TYR A 127 -5.09 1.25 -2.61
N LEU A 128 -5.23 0.32 -3.56
CA LEU A 128 -4.14 -0.41 -4.19
C LEU A 128 -4.09 -0.18 -5.69
N SER A 129 -5.06 0.49 -6.31
CA SER A 129 -5.06 0.67 -7.76
C SER A 129 -5.95 1.84 -8.22
N PRO A 130 -5.54 2.58 -9.26
CA PRO A 130 -6.41 3.56 -9.91
C PRO A 130 -7.66 2.89 -10.50
N ILE A 131 -8.68 3.69 -10.84
CA ILE A 131 -9.86 3.18 -11.56
C ILE A 131 -9.42 2.43 -12.82
N ASN A 132 -10.01 1.25 -13.03
CA ASN A 132 -9.75 0.39 -14.20
C ASN A 132 -8.28 0.03 -14.40
N ALA A 133 -7.52 -0.21 -13.33
CA ALA A 133 -6.10 -0.55 -13.45
C ALA A 133 -5.84 -1.77 -14.36
N GLU A 134 -6.74 -2.73 -14.48
CA GLU A 134 -6.62 -3.84 -15.45
C GLU A 134 -6.64 -3.35 -16.91
N GLU A 135 -7.60 -2.50 -17.26
CA GLU A 135 -7.70 -1.92 -18.61
C GLU A 135 -6.50 -1.03 -18.89
N LEU A 136 -6.10 -0.22 -17.90
CA LEU A 136 -4.95 0.65 -17.99
C LEU A 136 -3.66 -0.14 -18.24
N LEU A 137 -3.45 -1.29 -17.58
CA LEU A 137 -2.24 -2.09 -17.77
C LEU A 137 -2.30 -2.98 -19.01
N GLY A 138 -3.48 -3.43 -19.41
CA GLY A 138 -3.69 -4.23 -20.61
C GLY A 138 -3.61 -3.39 -21.89
N THR A 139 -4.46 -2.37 -21.99
CA THR A 139 -4.59 -1.53 -23.18
C THR A 139 -3.62 -0.34 -23.19
N LYS A 140 -3.08 0.04 -22.02
CA LYS A 140 -2.15 1.18 -21.87
C LYS A 140 -2.80 2.50 -22.28
N SER A 141 -4.13 2.57 -22.14
CA SER A 141 -4.94 3.74 -22.43
C SER A 141 -4.94 4.71 -21.25
N VAL A 142 -5.13 5.99 -21.57
CA VAL A 142 -5.41 7.00 -20.57
C VAL A 142 -6.83 6.81 -20.07
N GLN A 143 -7.03 6.86 -18.77
CA GLN A 143 -8.34 6.79 -18.13
C GLN A 143 -8.75 8.19 -17.73
N ARG A 144 -9.74 8.78 -18.42
CA ARG A 144 -10.33 10.07 -18.03
C ARG A 144 -11.76 9.84 -17.57
N ILE A 145 -11.88 9.64 -16.28
CA ILE A 145 -13.12 9.28 -15.61
C ILE A 145 -13.88 10.54 -15.27
N LYS A 146 -15.14 10.65 -15.72
CA LYS A 146 -15.97 11.85 -15.50
C LYS A 146 -16.71 11.82 -14.17
N ASP A 147 -17.01 10.63 -13.69
CA ASP A 147 -17.69 10.40 -12.42
C ASP A 147 -17.09 9.13 -11.83
N VAL A 148 -16.36 9.26 -10.72
CA VAL A 148 -15.72 8.10 -10.07
C VAL A 148 -16.77 7.10 -9.54
N HIS A 149 -18.00 7.57 -9.29
CA HIS A 149 -19.09 6.73 -8.80
C HIS A 149 -19.76 5.90 -9.91
N ASP A 150 -19.46 6.16 -11.20
CA ASP A 150 -19.88 5.30 -12.32
C ASP A 150 -19.15 3.94 -12.31
N PHE A 151 -18.18 3.76 -11.42
CA PHE A 151 -17.38 2.55 -11.23
C PHE A 151 -17.72 1.91 -9.88
N PRO A 152 -18.74 1.03 -9.82
CA PRO A 152 -19.21 0.44 -8.58
C PRO A 152 -18.09 -0.35 -7.91
N GLY A 153 -17.78 0.02 -6.67
CA GLY A 153 -16.68 -0.57 -5.92
C GLY A 153 -15.47 0.33 -5.81
N HIS A 154 -15.28 1.33 -6.69
CA HIS A 154 -14.17 2.26 -6.61
C HIS A 154 -14.30 3.26 -5.45
N ILE A 155 -13.16 3.62 -4.82
CA ILE A 155 -13.02 4.73 -3.88
C ILE A 155 -11.81 5.54 -4.28
N ALA A 156 -12.03 6.83 -4.42
CA ALA A 156 -10.97 7.71 -4.80
C ALA A 156 -9.89 7.79 -3.72
N CYS A 157 -8.68 8.11 -4.13
CA CYS A 157 -7.57 8.34 -3.21
C CYS A 157 -7.82 9.55 -2.27
N ASP A 158 -8.76 10.42 -2.64
CA ASP A 158 -9.30 11.53 -1.84
C ASP A 158 -10.82 11.39 -1.71
N ASP A 159 -11.36 11.42 -0.49
CA ASP A 159 -12.80 11.36 -0.19
C ASP A 159 -13.62 12.45 -0.90
N ALA A 160 -12.99 13.57 -1.27
CA ALA A 160 -13.63 14.65 -1.99
C ALA A 160 -13.66 14.45 -3.51
N SER A 161 -12.95 13.46 -4.08
CA SER A 161 -12.81 13.29 -5.53
C SER A 161 -14.11 12.80 -6.18
N GLU A 162 -14.46 13.45 -7.27
CA GLU A 162 -15.67 13.21 -8.08
C GLU A 162 -15.29 12.85 -9.53
N SER A 163 -14.05 13.08 -9.97
CA SER A 163 -13.50 12.65 -11.26
C SER A 163 -12.00 12.37 -11.16
N GLU A 164 -11.47 11.52 -12.05
CA GLU A 164 -10.07 11.06 -12.00
C GLU A 164 -9.45 11.10 -13.42
N LEU A 165 -8.16 11.41 -13.51
CA LEU A 165 -7.38 11.30 -14.73
C LEU A 165 -6.08 10.54 -14.48
N VAL A 166 -6.01 9.34 -15.05
CA VAL A 166 -4.87 8.43 -14.91
C VAL A 166 -4.15 8.27 -16.24
N VAL A 167 -2.88 8.65 -16.28
CA VAL A 167 -2.03 8.59 -17.47
C VAL A 167 -0.86 7.62 -17.25
N PRO A 168 -0.75 6.53 -18.03
CA PRO A 168 0.39 5.63 -17.91
C PRO A 168 1.67 6.28 -18.45
N VAL A 169 2.75 6.16 -17.68
CA VAL A 169 4.12 6.44 -18.13
C VAL A 169 4.66 5.14 -18.72
N LEU A 170 5.08 5.20 -19.99
CA LEU A 170 5.52 4.04 -20.74
C LEU A 170 7.03 4.05 -20.95
N SER A 171 7.67 2.89 -20.77
CA SER A 171 9.07 2.71 -21.15
C SER A 171 9.25 2.74 -22.67
N LYS A 172 10.51 2.75 -23.13
CA LYS A 172 10.84 2.61 -24.56
C LYS A 172 10.31 1.31 -25.18
N GLN A 173 10.20 0.25 -24.37
CA GLN A 173 9.65 -1.05 -24.76
C GLN A 173 8.11 -1.09 -24.61
N ARG A 174 7.50 0.05 -24.28
CA ARG A 174 6.06 0.25 -24.08
C ARG A 174 5.50 -0.51 -22.89
N ASP A 175 6.31 -0.86 -21.90
CA ASP A 175 5.84 -1.39 -20.62
C ASP A 175 5.36 -0.22 -19.75
N VAL A 176 4.31 -0.43 -18.94
CA VAL A 176 3.88 0.56 -17.95
C VAL A 176 4.89 0.52 -16.79
N ILE A 177 5.48 1.68 -16.50
CA ILE A 177 6.55 1.82 -15.50
C ILE A 177 6.15 2.70 -14.32
N ALA A 178 5.24 3.63 -14.53
CA ALA A 178 4.63 4.46 -13.50
C ALA A 178 3.27 4.95 -13.99
N LEU A 179 2.44 5.45 -13.07
CA LEU A 179 1.17 6.10 -13.36
C LEU A 179 1.22 7.53 -12.86
N ILE A 180 0.70 8.46 -13.64
CA ILE A 180 0.31 9.78 -13.17
C ILE A 180 -1.17 9.67 -12.83
N ASP A 181 -1.50 9.83 -11.56
CA ASP A 181 -2.85 9.70 -11.01
C ASP A 181 -3.28 11.03 -10.41
N LEU A 182 -4.44 11.54 -10.82
CA LEU A 182 -4.95 12.86 -10.46
C LEU A 182 -6.43 12.80 -10.14
N ASP A 183 -6.76 13.25 -8.93
CA ASP A 183 -8.11 13.42 -8.41
C ASP A 183 -8.66 14.83 -8.62
N CYS A 184 -9.99 14.96 -8.72
CA CYS A 184 -10.66 16.26 -8.80
C CYS A 184 -12.02 16.25 -8.07
N PRO A 185 -12.31 17.23 -7.20
CA PRO A 185 -13.57 17.26 -6.44
C PRO A 185 -14.80 17.73 -7.23
N GLN A 186 -14.69 17.79 -8.55
CA GLN A 186 -15.79 18.13 -9.45
C GLN A 186 -15.97 17.01 -10.45
N LYS A 187 -17.22 16.62 -10.70
CA LYS A 187 -17.54 15.73 -11.82
C LYS A 187 -17.10 16.36 -13.14
N ASN A 188 -16.54 15.53 -14.01
CA ASN A 188 -16.00 15.94 -15.31
C ASN A 188 -14.98 17.08 -15.17
N GLY A 189 -14.15 17.05 -14.12
CA GLY A 189 -13.16 18.09 -13.82
C GLY A 189 -12.01 18.16 -14.81
N PHE A 190 -11.75 17.06 -15.53
CA PHE A 190 -10.68 16.99 -16.54
C PHE A 190 -11.23 17.11 -17.96
N SER A 191 -10.65 18.04 -18.71
CA SER A 191 -10.91 18.23 -20.12
C SER A 191 -10.01 17.33 -20.99
N ALA A 192 -10.34 17.26 -22.28
CA ALA A 192 -9.45 16.63 -23.26
C ALA A 192 -8.12 17.39 -23.43
N GLU A 193 -8.05 18.66 -23.04
CA GLU A 193 -6.80 19.43 -23.05
C GLU A 193 -5.88 19.05 -21.90
N ASP A 194 -6.44 18.83 -20.71
CA ASP A 194 -5.70 18.33 -19.54
C ASP A 194 -5.11 16.95 -19.84
N GLU A 195 -5.92 16.05 -20.42
CA GLU A 195 -5.49 14.74 -20.89
C GLU A 195 -4.28 14.84 -21.85
N ARG A 196 -4.40 15.66 -22.90
CA ARG A 196 -3.31 15.86 -23.87
C ARG A 196 -2.06 16.43 -23.23
N THR A 197 -2.22 17.32 -22.25
CA THR A 197 -1.12 17.96 -21.55
C THR A 197 -0.39 16.94 -20.68
N LEU A 198 -1.12 16.14 -19.92
CA LEU A 198 -0.52 15.13 -19.04
C LEU A 198 0.07 13.95 -19.81
N VAL A 199 -0.46 13.60 -20.97
CA VAL A 199 0.19 12.67 -21.90
C VAL A 199 1.56 13.20 -22.35
N LYS A 200 1.70 14.51 -22.59
CA LYS A 200 3.01 15.11 -22.92
C LYS A 200 3.94 15.07 -21.72
N VAL A 201 3.45 15.36 -20.52
CA VAL A 201 4.23 15.26 -19.28
C VAL A 201 4.72 13.83 -19.07
N ALA A 202 3.86 12.83 -19.21
CA ALA A 202 4.22 11.41 -19.11
C ALA A 202 5.34 11.03 -20.10
N ARG A 203 5.29 11.53 -21.34
CA ARG A 203 6.37 11.33 -22.33
C ARG A 203 7.67 11.98 -21.90
N ILE A 204 7.64 13.23 -21.44
CA ILE A 204 8.83 13.93 -20.95
C ILE A 204 9.44 13.16 -19.77
N MET A 205 8.62 12.66 -18.84
CA MET A 205 9.08 11.84 -17.72
C MET A 205 9.69 10.52 -18.19
N ALA A 206 9.10 9.87 -19.19
CA ALA A 206 9.64 8.65 -19.79
C ALA A 206 11.00 8.89 -20.45
N ASP A 207 11.17 10.02 -21.13
CA ASP A 207 12.39 10.35 -21.88
C ASP A 207 13.51 10.92 -21.00
N ALA A 208 13.16 11.67 -19.96
CA ALA A 208 14.11 12.37 -19.09
C ALA A 208 14.74 11.46 -18.02
N CYS A 209 14.18 10.26 -17.80
CA CYS A 209 14.61 9.35 -16.75
C CYS A 209 15.08 8.00 -17.34
N ASP A 210 16.10 7.42 -16.72
CA ASP A 210 16.65 6.13 -17.11
C ASP A 210 15.91 4.98 -16.42
N TRP A 211 14.67 4.76 -16.85
CA TRP A 211 13.79 3.73 -16.30
C TRP A 211 14.29 2.31 -16.59
N ASP A 212 15.09 2.10 -17.65
CA ASP A 212 15.64 0.78 -18.01
C ASP A 212 16.62 0.27 -16.94
N ASN A 213 17.26 1.18 -16.19
CA ASN A 213 18.12 0.84 -15.06
C ASN A 213 17.34 0.53 -13.78
N VAL A 214 16.08 0.94 -13.70
CA VAL A 214 15.16 0.57 -12.63
C VAL A 214 14.48 -0.73 -13.06
N LYS A 215 15.01 -1.88 -12.62
CA LYS A 215 14.38 -3.21 -12.85
C LYS A 215 13.08 -3.38 -12.04
N MET A 216 12.15 -2.45 -12.19
CA MET A 216 10.80 -2.48 -11.63
C MET A 216 9.83 -2.30 -12.80
N ARG A 217 9.02 -3.33 -13.05
CA ARG A 217 7.79 -3.14 -13.81
C ARG A 217 6.76 -2.57 -12.86
N TYR A 218 5.89 -1.69 -13.35
CA TYR A 218 4.68 -1.41 -12.59
C TYR A 218 3.91 -2.72 -12.46
N THR A 219 3.86 -3.24 -11.24
CA THR A 219 2.99 -4.34 -10.86
C THR A 219 1.89 -3.72 -10.03
N GLN A 220 0.63 -4.07 -10.31
CA GLN A 220 -0.42 -3.79 -9.33
C GLN A 220 0.01 -4.39 -7.98
N PRO A 221 -0.20 -3.69 -6.86
CA PRO A 221 -0.03 -4.26 -5.53
C PRO A 221 -0.79 -5.57 -5.35
#